data_AF-A0A934FXK5-F1
#
_entry.id   AF-A0A934FXK5-F1
#
_cell.length_a   1.000
_cell.length_b   1.000
_cell.length_c   1.000
_cell.angle_alpha   90.00
_cell.angle_beta   90.00
_cell.angle_gamma   90.00
#
_symmetry.space_group_name_H-M   'P 1'
#
loop_
_entity.id
_entity.type
_entity.pdbx_description
1 polymer ?
#
loop_
_entity_poly.entity_id
_entity_poly.type
_entity_poly.pdbx_seq_one_letter_code
_entity_poly.pdbx_strand_id
1 'polypeptide(L)'
;MSEAGARDPFAAYRARLDALGFKPSRRLGQNFLLEPSLHRVIADAAGLLEGDVALEIGAGLGFLTRELAARAAHVVTVEVDPRLARILREDFPAGES
;
A
#
# COMPACT_ATOMS: atom_id res chain seq x y z
N MET A 1 -34.58 15.87 5.06
CA MET A 1 -33.72 14.80 5.62
C MET A 1 -32.32 15.03 5.06
N SER A 2 -31.37 15.45 5.89
CA SER A 2 -30.02 15.83 5.47
C SER A 2 -29.22 14.57 5.12
N GLU A 3 -28.77 14.42 3.87
CA GLU A 3 -27.72 13.47 3.52
C GLU A 3 -26.45 13.87 4.25
N ALA A 4 -26.04 13.08 5.24
CA ALA A 4 -24.75 13.22 5.90
C ALA A 4 -23.65 13.06 4.84
N GLY A 5 -22.76 14.04 4.74
CA GLY A 5 -21.67 14.08 3.76
C GLY A 5 -20.87 12.78 3.77
N ALA A 6 -20.89 12.07 2.64
CA ALA A 6 -20.06 10.91 2.44
C ALA A 6 -18.59 11.32 2.63
N ARG A 7 -17.92 10.78 3.64
CA ARG A 7 -16.46 10.90 3.74
C ARG A 7 -15.88 10.39 2.44
N ASP A 8 -15.04 11.21 1.81
CA ASP A 8 -14.25 10.79 0.68
C ASP A 8 -13.40 9.56 1.08
N PRO A 9 -13.70 8.34 0.56
CA PRO A 9 -12.99 7.13 0.95
C PRO A 9 -11.52 7.15 0.50
N PHE A 10 -11.16 8.07 -0.40
CA PHE A 10 -9.84 8.19 -1.00
C PHE A 10 -9.06 9.40 -0.47
N ALA A 11 -9.59 10.13 0.52
CA ALA A 11 -8.97 11.35 1.02
C ALA A 11 -7.53 11.12 1.50
N ALA A 12 -7.28 10.02 2.22
CA ALA A 12 -5.95 9.67 2.72
C ALA A 12 -4.96 9.42 1.58
N TYR A 13 -5.39 8.76 0.50
CA TYR A 13 -4.56 8.52 -0.67
C TYR A 13 -4.24 9.80 -1.43
N ARG A 14 -5.27 10.62 -1.71
CA ARG A 14 -5.08 11.90 -2.39
C ARG A 14 -4.15 12.81 -1.59
N ALA A 15 -4.37 12.92 -0.29
CA ALA A 15 -3.49 13.69 0.60
C ALA A 15 -2.04 13.17 0.56
N ARG A 16 -1.84 11.84 0.53
CA ARG A 16 -0.50 11.23 0.42
C ARG A 16 0.15 11.56 -0.92
N LEU A 17 -0.57 11.41 -2.03
CA LEU A 17 -0.08 11.77 -3.36
C LEU A 17 0.28 13.25 -3.46
N ASP A 18 -0.60 14.13 -2.97
CA ASP A 18 -0.43 15.57 -3.04
C ASP A 18 0.76 16.02 -2.18
N ALA A 19 0.90 15.48 -0.96
CA ALA A 19 2.04 15.75 -0.08
C ALA A 19 3.38 15.32 -0.70
N LEU A 20 3.37 14.25 -1.50
CA LEU A 20 4.54 13.73 -2.20
C LEU A 20 4.75 14.36 -3.59
N GLY A 21 3.81 15.20 -4.06
CA GLY A 21 3.78 15.71 -5.43
C GLY A 21 3.77 14.58 -6.49
N PHE A 22 3.26 13.40 -6.14
CA PHE A 22 3.37 12.21 -6.97
C PHE A 22 2.21 12.10 -7.95
N LYS A 23 2.55 11.79 -9.21
CA LYS A 23 1.58 11.45 -10.26
C LYS A 23 1.84 10.05 -10.79
N PRO A 24 0.81 9.18 -10.86
CA PRO A 24 0.92 7.87 -11.46
C PRO A 24 1.45 7.92 -12.90
N SER A 25 2.35 7.01 -13.22
CA SER A 25 2.95 6.88 -14.54
C SER A 25 2.17 5.89 -15.39
N ARG A 26 1.54 6.38 -16.48
CA ARG A 26 0.93 5.51 -17.50
C ARG A 26 1.94 4.58 -18.16
N ARG A 27 3.20 5.02 -18.34
CA ARG A 27 4.26 4.21 -18.96
C ARG A 27 4.62 2.99 -18.11
N LEU A 28 4.50 3.11 -16.78
CA LEU A 28 4.74 2.02 -15.83
C LEU A 28 3.48 1.20 -15.54
N GLY A 29 2.34 1.52 -16.18
CA GLY A 29 1.07 0.81 -15.94
C GLY A 29 0.51 0.99 -14.53
N GLN A 30 0.92 2.04 -13.80
CA GLN A 30 0.53 2.25 -12.41
C GLN A 30 -0.97 2.54 -12.28
N ASN A 31 -1.69 1.65 -11.60
CA ASN A 31 -3.07 1.82 -11.15
C ASN A 31 -3.10 1.47 -9.65
N PHE A 32 -3.54 2.41 -8.83
CA PHE A 32 -3.52 2.23 -7.38
C PHE A 32 -4.91 1.80 -6.89
N LEU A 33 -4.93 0.78 -6.05
CA LEU A 33 -6.13 0.35 -5.36
C LEU A 33 -6.40 1.32 -4.21
N LEU A 34 -7.47 2.10 -4.30
CA LEU A 34 -7.72 3.21 -3.36
C LEU A 34 -8.67 2.84 -2.22
N GLU A 35 -9.41 1.75 -2.38
CA GLU A 35 -10.43 1.32 -1.43
C GLU A 35 -9.78 0.52 -0.28
N PRO A 36 -9.73 1.08 0.95
CA PRO A 36 -9.03 0.43 2.06
C PRO A 36 -9.61 -0.92 2.43
N SER A 37 -10.92 -1.12 2.27
CA SER A 37 -11.55 -2.41 2.53
C SER A 37 -11.04 -3.52 1.61
N LEU A 38 -10.70 -3.20 0.35
CA LEU A 38 -10.15 -4.18 -0.58
C LEU A 38 -8.72 -4.60 -0.21
N HIS A 39 -7.92 -3.75 0.42
CA HIS A 39 -6.57 -4.13 0.88
C HIS A 39 -6.65 -5.25 1.92
N ARG A 40 -7.60 -5.12 2.86
CA ARG A 40 -7.87 -6.14 3.89
C ARG A 40 -8.34 -7.44 3.27
N VAL A 41 -9.31 -7.36 2.35
CA VAL A 41 -9.83 -8.55 1.66
C VAL A 41 -8.71 -9.28 0.90
N ILE A 42 -7.83 -8.56 0.22
CA ILE A 42 -6.68 -9.17 -0.48
C ILE A 42 -5.72 -9.82 0.50
N ALA A 43 -5.37 -9.13 1.59
CA ALA A 43 -4.44 -9.65 2.60
C ALA A 43 -5.02 -10.88 3.33
N ASP A 44 -6.33 -10.91 3.60
CA ASP A 44 -7.00 -12.06 4.20
C ASP A 44 -7.08 -13.24 3.22
N ALA A 45 -7.37 -12.97 1.95
CA ALA A 45 -7.40 -13.99 0.90
C ALA A 45 -6.02 -14.61 0.62
N ALA A 46 -4.93 -13.94 0.97
CA ALA A 46 -3.58 -14.49 0.87
C ALA A 46 -3.33 -15.64 1.86
N GLY A 47 -4.17 -15.80 2.90
CA GLY A 47 -4.10 -16.94 3.82
C GLY A 47 -2.80 -17.02 4.63
N LEU A 48 -2.15 -15.87 4.87
CA LEU A 48 -0.87 -15.78 5.57
C LEU A 48 -1.02 -16.17 7.05
N LEU A 49 -0.02 -16.89 7.55
CA LEU A 49 0.15 -17.22 8.96
C LEU A 49 1.33 -16.42 9.56
N GLU A 50 1.38 -16.34 10.88
CA GLU A 50 2.35 -15.52 11.63
C GLU A 50 3.82 -15.83 11.29
N GLY A 51 4.13 -17.05 10.82
CA GLY A 51 5.48 -17.46 10.43
C GLY A 51 5.84 -17.27 8.95
N ASP A 52 4.90 -16.81 8.13
CA ASP A 52 5.09 -16.75 6.68
C ASP A 52 5.91 -15.52 6.25
N VAL A 53 6.50 -15.64 5.06
CA VAL A 53 7.17 -14.54 4.35
C VAL A 53 6.36 -14.20 3.11
N ALA A 54 5.84 -12.97 3.04
CA ALA A 54 5.09 -12.49 1.90
C ALA A 54 6.01 -11.76 0.90
N LEU A 55 5.86 -12.05 -0.40
CA LEU A 55 6.46 -11.27 -1.48
C LEU A 55 5.40 -10.41 -2.17
N GLU A 56 5.56 -9.10 -2.12
CA GLU A 56 4.69 -8.14 -2.79
C GLU A 56 5.39 -7.53 -4.01
N ILE A 57 4.78 -7.70 -5.19
CA ILE A 57 5.26 -7.10 -6.43
C ILE A 57 4.43 -5.85 -6.73
N GLY A 58 5.08 -4.70 -6.90
CA GLY A 58 4.43 -3.42 -7.17
C GLY A 58 3.77 -2.83 -5.92
N ALA A 59 4.52 -2.74 -4.82
CA ALA A 59 4.01 -2.25 -3.53
C ALA A 59 3.44 -0.82 -3.56
N GLY A 60 3.84 0.00 -4.53
CA GLY A 60 3.24 1.30 -4.74
C GLY A 60 3.47 2.26 -3.56
N LEU A 61 2.38 2.75 -2.94
CA LEU A 61 2.44 3.56 -1.71
C LEU A 61 2.41 2.72 -0.42
N GLY A 62 2.38 1.39 -0.56
CA GLY A 62 2.51 0.47 0.57
C GLY A 62 1.24 0.24 1.38
N PHE A 63 0.05 0.52 0.85
CA PHE A 63 -1.19 0.25 1.60
C PHE A 63 -1.43 -1.24 1.81
N LEU A 64 -1.27 -2.05 0.77
CA LEU A 64 -1.35 -3.50 0.91
C LEU A 64 -0.17 -4.02 1.74
N THR A 65 1.03 -3.47 1.56
CA THR A 65 2.20 -3.77 2.41
C THR A 65 1.88 -3.68 3.91
N ARG A 66 1.13 -2.66 4.37
CA ARG A 66 0.74 -2.53 5.80
C ARG A 66 -0.14 -3.69 6.25
N GLU A 67 -1.09 -4.09 5.42
CA GLU A 67 -2.01 -5.18 5.74
C GLU A 67 -1.29 -6.54 5.72
N LEU A 68 -0.35 -6.75 4.79
CA LEU A 68 0.49 -7.95 4.76
C LEU A 68 1.44 -8.01 5.98
N ALA A 69 2.07 -6.88 6.34
CA ALA A 69 3.00 -6.81 7.47
C ALA A 69 2.32 -7.00 8.84
N ALA A 70 1.00 -6.80 8.91
CA ALA A 70 0.22 -7.11 10.09
C ALA A 70 -0.09 -8.61 10.26
N ARG A 71 0.18 -9.44 9.24
CA ARG A 71 -0.21 -10.86 9.19
C ARG A 71 0.98 -11.82 9.04
N ALA A 72 2.03 -11.42 8.32
CA ALA A 72 3.22 -12.22 8.06
C ALA A 72 4.39 -11.85 8.99
N ALA A 73 5.32 -12.78 9.22
CA ALA A 73 6.57 -12.51 9.93
C ALA A 73 7.41 -11.47 9.19
N HIS A 74 7.48 -11.60 7.86
CA HIS A 74 8.24 -10.70 7.00
C HIS A 74 7.49 -10.40 5.71
N VAL A 75 7.68 -9.18 5.20
CA VAL A 75 7.21 -8.77 3.89
C VAL A 75 8.39 -8.26 3.08
N VAL A 76 8.62 -8.89 1.94
CA VAL A 76 9.59 -8.44 0.94
C VAL A 76 8.82 -7.72 -0.16
N THR A 77 9.16 -6.46 -0.41
CA THR A 77 8.52 -5.67 -1.46
C THR A 77 9.47 -5.47 -2.64
N VAL A 78 8.92 -5.52 -3.85
CA VAL A 78 9.62 -5.18 -5.09
C VAL A 78 8.88 -4.03 -5.76
N GLU A 79 9.55 -2.90 -5.95
CA GLU A 79 8.98 -1.71 -6.61
C GLU A 79 9.93 -1.21 -7.71
N VAL A 80 9.37 -1.02 -8.90
CA VAL A 80 10.13 -0.64 -10.11
C VAL A 80 10.29 0.87 -10.21
N ASP A 81 9.36 1.66 -9.67
CA ASP A 81 9.45 3.11 -9.64
C ASP A 81 10.39 3.54 -8.50
N PRO A 82 11.60 4.06 -8.80
CA PRO A 82 12.57 4.41 -7.77
C PRO A 82 12.08 5.52 -6.82
N ARG A 83 11.08 6.30 -7.23
CA ARG A 83 10.46 7.33 -6.37
C ARG A 83 9.63 6.67 -5.28
N LEU A 84 8.78 5.71 -5.65
CA LEU A 84 7.97 4.93 -4.72
C LEU A 84 8.84 4.03 -3.84
N ALA A 85 9.86 3.40 -4.42
CA ALA A 85 10.83 2.61 -3.65
C ALA A 85 11.53 3.44 -2.57
N ARG A 86 11.79 4.73 -2.80
CA ARG A 86 12.34 5.63 -1.77
C ARG A 86 11.33 5.86 -0.64
N ILE A 87 10.10 6.22 -0.99
CA ILE A 87 9.00 6.43 -0.04
C ILE A 87 8.77 5.17 0.81
N LEU A 88 8.76 3.99 0.19
CA LEU A 88 8.59 2.71 0.91
C LEU A 88 9.72 2.45 1.91
N ARG A 89 10.98 2.79 1.59
CA ARG A 89 12.09 2.65 2.54
C ARG A 89 11.98 3.61 3.74
N GLU A 90 11.40 4.79 3.52
CA GLU A 90 11.14 5.75 4.59
C GLU A 90 9.97 5.31 5.47
N ASP A 91 8.91 4.76 4.86
CA ASP A 91 7.70 4.31 5.56
C ASP A 91 7.88 2.96 6.27
N PHE A 92 8.75 2.10 5.72
CA PHE A 92 9.07 0.76 6.21
C PHE A 92 10.60 0.62 6.25
N PRO A 93 11.26 1.25 7.22
CA PRO A 93 12.68 1.03 7.42
C PRO A 93 12.94 -0.46 7.62
N ALA A 94 13.99 -0.97 7.00
CA ALA A 94 14.37 -2.38 7.17
C ALA A 94 14.58 -2.66 8.66
N GLY A 95 13.87 -3.67 9.19
CA GLY A 95 14.13 -4.16 10.53
C GLY A 95 15.54 -4.74 10.61
N GLU A 96 16.25 -4.49 11.70
CA GLU A 96 17.46 -5.24 12.01
C GLU A 96 17.06 -6.70 12.26
N SER A 97 17.73 -7.64 11.59
CA SER A 97 17.54 -9.08 11.78
C SER A 97 18.33 -9.58 12.99
#